data_AF-A0A6M5IYY6-F1
#
_entry.id   AF-A0A6M5IYY6-F1
#
_cell.length_a   1.000
_cell.length_b   1.000
_cell.length_c   1.000
_cell.angle_alpha   90.00
_cell.angle_beta   90.00
_cell.angle_gamma   90.00
#
_symmetry.space_group_name_H-M   'P 1'
#
loop_
_entity.id
_entity.type
_entity.pdbx_description
1 polymer ?
#
loop_
_entity_poly.entity_id
_entity_poly.type
_entity_poly.pdbx_seq_one_letter_code
_entity_poly.pdbx_strand_id
1 'polypeptide(L)' 'MKRINILYAGKQYSVSGRDIDEVKEEIRAAVESAVPTWLEVNVGEGKYKRADILLSPGVDVAVVGIDADE' A
#
# COMPACT_ATOMS: atom_id res chain seq x y z
N MET A 1 11.06 -0.13 12.70
CA MET A 1 10.65 -0.79 11.45
C MET A 1 9.99 0.26 10.58
N LYS A 2 10.39 0.41 9.32
CA LYS A 2 9.78 1.41 8.43
C LYS A 2 8.34 0.99 8.12
N ARG A 3 7.40 1.91 8.35
CA ARG A 3 5.99 1.74 8.02
C ARG A 3 5.73 2.55 6.76
N ILE A 4 4.96 2.00 5.84
CA ILE A 4 4.51 2.69 4.64
C ILE A 4 3.01 2.85 4.79
N ASN A 5 2.51 4.09 4.80
CA ASN A 5 1.08 4.35 4.71
C ASN A 5 0.67 4.33 3.24
N ILE A 6 -0.45 3.66 2.98
CA ILE A 6 -1.09 3.58 1.65
C ILE A 6 -2.44 4.27 1.77
N LEU A 7 -2.65 5.35 1.04
CA LEU A 7 -3.98 5.94 0.88
C LEU A 7 -4.57 5.42 -0.42
N TYR A 8 -5.70 4.73 -0.31
CA TYR A 8 -6.39 4.13 -1.43
C TYR A 8 -7.89 4.36 -1.30
N ALA A 9 -8.51 4.94 -2.33
CA ALA A 9 -9.95 5.25 -2.36
C ALA A 9 -10.45 6.01 -1.09
N GLY A 10 -9.64 6.95 -0.59
CA GLY A 10 -9.97 7.75 0.59
C GLY A 10 -9.81 7.04 1.94
N LYS A 11 -9.26 5.81 1.97
CA LYS A 11 -8.95 5.07 3.20
C LYS A 11 -7.45 4.88 3.38
N GLN A 12 -6.99 4.92 4.62
CA GLN A 12 -5.61 4.66 4.97
C GLN A 12 -5.41 3.20 5.35
N TYR A 13 -4.38 2.61 4.77
CA TYR A 13 -3.83 1.29 5.05
C TYR A 13 -2.35 1.43 5.36
N SER A 14 -1.68 0.33 5.70
CA SER A 14 -0.24 0.33 5.87
C SER A 14 0.42 -0.97 5.42
N VAL A 15 1.67 -0.87 5.01
CA VAL A 15 2.58 -1.98 4.77
C VAL A 15 3.74 -1.80 5.75
N SER A 16 4.22 -2.89 6.35
CA SER A 16 5.30 -2.83 7.34
C SER A 16 6.42 -3.77 6.94
N GLY A 17 7.67 -3.36 7.15
CA GLY A 17 8.83 -4.23 6.91
C GLY A 17 9.19 -4.42 5.43
N ARG A 18 8.68 -3.55 4.55
CA ARG A 18 9.02 -3.52 3.12
C ARG A 18 9.72 -2.22 2.76
N ASP A 19 10.47 -2.24 1.67
CA ASP A 19 11.05 -1.04 1.08
C ASP A 19 9.99 -0.24 0.30
N ILE A 20 10.07 1.08 0.34
CA ILE A 20 9.06 1.95 -0.29
C ILE A 20 9.13 1.91 -1.82
N ASP A 21 10.33 1.77 -2.38
CA ASP A 21 10.52 1.75 -3.83
C ASP A 21 10.09 0.39 -4.40
N GLU A 22 10.29 -0.71 -3.66
CA GLU A 22 9.70 -2.02 -3.99
C GLU A 22 8.16 -1.97 -4.05
N VAL A 23 7.52 -1.30 -3.07
CA VAL A 23 6.05 -1.16 -3.05
C VAL A 23 5.56 -0.29 -4.21
N LYS A 24 6.27 0.80 -4.53
CA LYS A 24 5.91 1.64 -5.69
C LYS A 24 6.03 0.88 -7.00
N GLU A 25 7.07 0.07 -7.15
CA GLU A 25 7.29 -0.72 -8.36
C GLU A 25 6.22 -1.81 -8.54
N GLU A 26 5.82 -2.49 -7.46
CA GLU A 26 4.70 -3.43 -7.48
C GLU A 26 3.39 -2.74 -7.88
N ILE A 27 3.12 -1.55 -7.33
CA ILE A 27 1.94 -0.75 -7.69
C ILE A 27 1.98 -0.34 -9.17
N ARG A 28 3.13 0.13 -9.66
CA ARG A 28 3.32 0.51 -11.06
C ARG A 28 3.04 -0.67 -11.99
N ALA A 29 3.64 -1.83 -11.72
CA ALA A 29 3.44 -3.05 -12.48
C ALA A 29 1.98 -3.51 -12.47
N ALA A 30 1.29 -3.41 -11.34
CA ALA A 30 -0.12 -3.75 -11.22
C ALA A 30 -1.04 -2.81 -12.02
N VAL A 31 -0.75 -1.51 -12.05
CA VAL A 31 -1.53 -0.51 -12.80
C VAL A 31 -1.27 -0.60 -14.31
N GLU A 32 -0.09 -1.07 -14.73
CA GLU A 32 0.22 -1.32 -16.15
C GLU A 32 -0.37 -2.64 -16.67
N SER A 33 -0.74 -3.56 -15.77
CA SER A 33 -1.34 -4.85 -16.11
C SER A 33 -2.77 -4.69 -16.64
N ALA A 34 -3.13 -5.49 -17.65
CA ALA A 34 -4.52 -5.60 -18.13
C ALA A 34 -5.45 -6.28 -17.11
N VAL A 35 -4.89 -6.99 -16.13
CA VAL A 35 -5.63 -7.68 -15.08
C VAL A 35 -5.31 -7.01 -13.73
N PRO A 36 -6.33 -6.54 -12.98
CA PRO A 36 -6.14 -6.00 -11.64
C PRO A 36 -5.45 -6.98 -10.68
N THR A 37 -4.60 -6.46 -9.80
CA THR A 37 -3.78 -7.26 -8.87
C THR A 37 -4.09 -6.90 -7.42
N TRP A 38 -4.12 -7.90 -6.54
CA TRP A 38 -4.28 -7.68 -5.10
C TRP A 38 -2.96 -7.29 -4.45
N LEU A 39 -2.99 -6.23 -3.64
CA LEU A 39 -1.91 -5.87 -2.72
C LEU A 39 -2.36 -6.16 -1.28
N GLU A 40 -1.61 -7.02 -0.59
CA GLU A 40 -1.82 -7.28 0.84
C GLU A 40 -1.34 -6.08 1.65
N VAL A 41 -2.21 -5.57 2.52
CA VAL A 41 -1.98 -4.42 3.38
C VAL A 41 -2.55 -4.68 4.78
N ASN A 42 -2.23 -3.78 5.69
CA ASN A 42 -2.72 -3.78 7.07
C ASN A 42 -3.76 -2.67 7.24
N VAL A 43 -4.79 -2.95 8.03
CA VAL A 43 -5.82 -1.98 8.42
C VAL A 43 -6.02 -1.99 9.94
N GLY A 44 -6.38 -0.83 10.50
CA GLY A 44 -6.76 -0.70 11.92
C GLY A 44 -5.69 -0.06 12.80
N GLU A 45 -6.12 0.34 14.01
CA GLU A 45 -5.29 0.99 15.01
C GLU A 45 -4.85 -0.04 16.07
N GLY A 46 -3.55 -0.31 16.17
CA GLY A 46 -2.97 -1.10 17.26
C GLY A 46 -3.11 -2.62 17.17
N LYS A 47 -3.89 -3.16 16.23
CA LYS A 47 -3.91 -4.61 15.93
C LYS A 47 -3.74 -4.84 14.44
N TYR A 48 -2.79 -5.71 14.09
CA TYR A 48 -2.61 -6.16 12.73
C TYR A 48 -3.89 -6.85 12.26
N LYS A 49 -4.54 -6.28 11.25
CA LYS A 49 -5.63 -6.92 10.51
C LYS A 49 -5.26 -6.88 9.04
N ARG A 50 -5.15 -8.05 8.45
CA ARG A 50 -4.96 -8.19 7.01
C ARG A 50 -6.15 -7.58 6.26
N ALA A 51 -5.84 -6.85 5.21
CA ALA A 51 -6.76 -6.44 4.16
C ALA A 51 -6.07 -6.63 2.81
N ASP A 52 -6.85 -6.82 1.76
CA ASP A 52 -6.35 -6.89 0.40
C ASP A 52 -7.03 -5.77 -0.39
N ILE A 53 -6.24 -4.91 -1.04
CA ILE A 53 -6.76 -3.84 -1.91
C ILE A 53 -6.53 -4.22 -3.38
N LEU A 54 -7.52 -3.95 -4.23
CA LEU A 54 -7.44 -4.26 -5.66
C LEU A 54 -6.79 -3.09 -6.39
N LEU A 55 -5.56 -3.25 -6.84
CA LEU A 55 -4.90 -2.24 -7.67
C LEU A 55 -5.48 -2.31 -9.08
N SER A 56 -6.04 -1.20 -9.54
CA SER A 56 -6.67 -1.07 -10.86
C SER A 56 -6.35 0.28 -11.48
N PRO A 57 -6.26 0.38 -12.82
CA PRO A 57 -6.10 1.65 -13.51
C PRO A 57 -7.19 2.66 -13.14
N GLY A 58 -6.80 3.94 -13.00
CA GLY A 58 -7.73 5.05 -12.73
C GLY A 58 -8.14 5.22 -11.26
N VAL A 59 -7.59 4.43 -10.32
CA VAL A 59 -7.76 4.67 -8.89
C VAL A 59 -6.51 5.32 -8.32
N ASP A 60 -6.67 6.50 -7.72
CA ASP A 60 -5.56 7.23 -7.10
C ASP A 60 -5.01 6.46 -5.90
N VAL A 61 -3.68 6.43 -5.80
CA VAL A 61 -2.96 5.85 -4.65
C VAL A 61 -1.84 6.77 -4.21
N ALA A 62 -1.74 7.00 -2.91
CA ALA A 62 -0.59 7.70 -2.32
C ALA A 62 0.22 6.74 -1.45
N VAL A 63 1.54 6.81 -1.57
CA VAL A 63 2.50 5.97 -0.84
C VAL A 63 3.38 6.88 0.01
N VAL A 64 3.29 6.75 1.32
CA VAL A 64 3.98 7.64 2.28
C VAL A 64 4.87 6.80 3.19
N GLY A 65 6.19 7.00 3.10
CA GLY A 65 7.14 6.38 4.02
C GLY A 65 7.09 7.08 5.37
N ILE A 66 7.08 6.30 6.45
CA ILE A 66 7.13 6.77 7.83
C ILE A 66 8.42 6.21 8.44
N ASP A 67 9.35 7.12 8.74
CA ASP A 67 10.56 6.79 9.46
C ASP A 67 10.26 6.58 10.95
N ALA A 68 11.12 5.84 11.65
CA ALA A 68 10.87 5.43 13.04
C ALA A 68 10.95 6.58 14.05
N ASP A 69 11.41 7.76 13.62
CA ASP A 69 11.69 8.93 14.46
C ASP A 69 10.71 10.10 14.24
N GLU A 70 9.61 9.89 13.48
CA GLU A 70 8.47 10.82 13.31
C GLU A 70 7.23 10.40 14.10
#